data_AF-A0A7S3HNH9-F1
#
_entry.id   AF-A0A7S3HNH9-F1
#
_cell.length_a   1.000
_cell.length_b   1.000
_cell.length_c   1.000
_cell.angle_alpha   90.00
_cell.angle_beta   90.00
_cell.angle_gamma   90.00
#
_symmetry.space_group_name_H-M   'P 1'
#
loop_
_entity.id
_entity.type
_entity.pdbx_description
1 polymer ?
#
loop_
_entity_poly.entity_id
_entity_poly.type
_entity_poly.pdbx_seq_one_letter_code
_entity_poly.pdbx_strand_id
1 'polypeptide(L)'
;KQPGHSALMRDAMTSWIQLVDDIHGNGDSAVDVLNDLLNYDKIESGTLRLEFSTVDIWTLVKKTAAAFVMQAKQKNIDLQLIGDCWSTTLSYDETAVYGQLRVIGDATRIAQVLRNLLSNALKFTPENGRVI
;
A
#
# COMPACT_ATOMS: atom_id res chain seq x y z
N LYS A 1 -2.99 24.48 -40.54
CA LYS A 1 -3.95 23.90 -39.58
C LYS A 1 -3.38 24.11 -38.18
N GLN A 2 -3.84 25.14 -37.47
CA GLN A 2 -3.50 25.32 -36.05
C GLN A 2 -4.21 24.21 -35.24
N PRO A 3 -3.57 23.59 -34.24
CA PRO A 3 -4.25 22.66 -33.35
C PRO A 3 -5.44 23.39 -32.71
N GLY A 4 -6.64 22.80 -32.82
CA GLY A 4 -7.87 23.45 -32.38
C GLY A 4 -7.80 23.77 -30.89
N HIS A 5 -8.27 24.97 -30.50
CA HIS A 5 -8.27 25.47 -29.10
C HIS A 5 -8.71 24.44 -28.05
N SER A 6 -9.58 23.48 -28.41
CA SER A 6 -9.99 22.36 -27.55
C SER A 6 -8.87 21.40 -27.15
N ALA A 7 -7.87 21.17 -28.03
CA ALA A 7 -6.73 20.31 -27.73
C ALA A 7 -5.77 20.96 -26.72
N LEU A 8 -5.46 22.25 -26.91
CA LEU A 8 -4.64 23.03 -25.96
C LEU A 8 -5.28 23.11 -24.58
N MET A 9 -6.62 23.24 -24.52
CA MET A 9 -7.36 23.30 -23.27
C MET A 9 -7.39 21.94 -22.55
N ARG A 10 -7.43 20.82 -23.30
CA ARG A 10 -7.27 19.48 -22.75
C ARG A 10 -5.87 19.25 -22.18
N ASP A 11 -4.83 19.58 -22.92
CA ASP A 11 -3.44 19.38 -22.47
C ASP A 11 -3.14 20.21 -21.22
N ALA A 12 -3.65 21.44 -21.16
CA ALA A 12 -3.56 22.27 -19.96
C ALA A 12 -4.31 21.62 -18.78
N MET A 13 -5.55 21.16 -18.99
CA MET A 13 -6.33 20.49 -17.93
C MET A 13 -5.63 19.23 -17.40
N THR A 14 -5.07 18.40 -18.28
CA THR A 14 -4.30 17.21 -17.90
C THR A 14 -3.06 17.59 -17.09
N SER A 15 -2.36 18.65 -17.47
CA SER A 15 -1.20 19.16 -16.73
C SER A 15 -1.56 19.66 -15.33
N TRP A 16 -2.70 20.35 -15.19
CA TRP A 16 -3.21 20.78 -13.88
C TRP A 16 -3.61 19.60 -12.99
N ILE A 17 -4.26 18.57 -13.56
CA ILE A 17 -4.59 17.34 -12.82
C ILE A 17 -3.30 16.66 -12.33
N GLN A 18 -2.30 16.52 -13.20
CA GLN A 18 -1.01 15.94 -12.84
C GLN A 18 -0.32 16.73 -11.71
N LEU A 19 -0.34 18.06 -11.76
CA LEU A 19 0.24 18.91 -10.72
C LEU A 19 -0.47 18.73 -9.37
N VAL A 20 -1.80 18.61 -9.38
CA VAL A 20 -2.58 18.38 -8.16
C VAL A 20 -2.27 17.00 -7.57
N ASP A 21 -2.16 15.97 -8.41
CA ASP A 21 -1.76 14.62 -7.98
C ASP A 21 -0.34 14.62 -7.38
N ASP A 22 0.60 15.33 -8.00
CA ASP A 22 1.97 15.45 -7.49
C ASP A 22 2.01 16.17 -6.13
N ILE A 23 1.25 17.26 -5.97
CA ILE A 23 1.13 17.98 -4.69
C ILE A 23 0.52 17.07 -3.62
N HIS A 24 -0.54 16.33 -3.96
CA HIS A 24 -1.19 15.41 -3.03
C HIS A 24 -0.23 14.30 -2.59
N GLY A 25 0.46 13.64 -3.53
CA GLY A 25 1.42 12.59 -3.23
C GLY A 25 2.60 13.07 -2.39
N ASN A 26 3.07 14.29 -2.63
CA ASN A 26 4.11 14.92 -1.81
C ASN A 26 3.61 15.25 -0.39
N GLY A 27 2.35 15.69 -0.26
CA GLY A 27 1.71 15.92 1.03
C GLY A 27 1.60 14.64 1.86
N ASP A 28 1.11 13.56 1.25
CA ASP A 28 1.04 12.25 1.91
C ASP A 28 2.42 11.76 2.35
N SER A 29 3.44 11.90 1.48
CA SER A 29 4.82 11.52 1.80
C SER A 29 5.38 12.32 2.98
N ALA A 30 5.09 13.62 3.07
CA ALA A 30 5.53 14.46 4.18
C ALA A 30 4.85 14.07 5.50
N VAL A 31 3.56 13.73 5.47
CA VAL A 31 2.83 13.22 6.62
C VAL A 31 3.41 11.90 7.10
N ASP A 32 3.77 11.00 6.19
CA ASP A 32 4.39 9.72 6.52
C ASP A 32 5.76 9.91 7.19
N VAL A 33 6.61 10.81 6.66
CA VAL A 33 7.91 11.13 7.27
C VAL A 33 7.74 11.75 8.67
N LEU A 34 6.78 12.66 8.84
CA LEU A 34 6.47 13.24 10.14
C LEU A 34 6.02 12.16 11.14
N ASN A 35 5.14 11.25 10.70
CA ASN A 35 4.67 10.15 11.53
C ASN A 35 5.81 9.22 11.92
N ASP A 36 6.72 8.90 11.01
CA ASP A 36 7.89 8.07 11.28
C ASP A 36 8.84 8.73 12.29
N LEU A 37 9.06 10.05 12.18
CA LEU A 37 9.84 10.82 13.15
C LEU A 37 9.18 10.80 14.55
N LEU A 38 7.88 11.08 14.64
CA LEU A 38 7.15 11.05 15.90
C LEU A 38 7.14 9.66 16.54
N ASN A 39 7.11 8.61 15.73
CA ASN A 39 7.19 7.24 16.23
C ASN A 39 8.61 6.91 16.71
N TYR A 40 9.64 7.37 16.00
CA TYR A 40 11.04 7.23 16.41
C TYR A 40 11.29 7.88 17.78
N ASP A 41 10.84 9.13 17.98
CA ASP A 41 10.97 9.85 19.26
C ASP A 41 10.27 9.10 20.40
N LYS A 42 9.09 8.50 20.14
CA LYS A 42 8.36 7.69 21.12
C LYS A 42 9.10 6.39 21.47
N ILE A 43 9.77 5.77 20.49
CA ILE A 43 10.58 4.57 20.70
C ILE A 43 11.81 4.93 21.54
N GLU A 44 12.55 5.97 21.17
CA GLU A 44 13.78 6.40 21.84
C GLU A 44 13.52 6.87 23.28
N SER A 45 12.42 7.58 23.50
CA SER A 45 11.98 7.99 24.85
C SER A 45 11.34 6.86 25.67
N GLY A 46 11.15 5.66 25.10
CA GLY A 46 10.46 4.54 25.76
C GLY A 46 8.98 4.80 26.05
N THR A 47 8.39 5.84 25.45
CA THR A 47 7.00 6.23 25.66
C THR A 47 6.04 5.55 24.69
N LEU A 48 6.56 4.84 23.67
CA LEU A 48 5.73 4.07 22.76
C LEU A 48 4.95 3.00 23.53
N ARG A 49 3.63 3.17 23.60
CA ARG A 49 2.71 2.17 24.11
C ARG A 49 2.07 1.46 22.93
N LEU A 50 2.25 0.14 22.88
CA LEU A 50 1.59 -0.72 21.92
C LEU A 50 0.19 -1.07 22.43
N GLU A 51 -0.79 -0.97 21.54
CA GLU A 51 -2.17 -1.36 21.83
C GLU A 51 -2.37 -2.80 21.39
N PHE A 52 -1.99 -3.74 22.27
CA PHE A 52 -2.13 -5.16 21.98
C PHE A 52 -3.60 -5.59 21.94
N SER A 53 -3.96 -6.26 20.86
CA SER A 53 -5.28 -6.86 20.65
C SER A 53 -5.13 -8.19 19.92
N THR A 54 -6.21 -8.97 19.86
CA THR A 54 -6.27 -10.12 18.95
C THR A 54 -6.48 -9.62 17.53
N VAL A 55 -5.52 -9.87 16.67
CA VAL A 55 -5.51 -9.44 15.26
C VAL A 55 -5.72 -10.66 14.38
N ASP A 56 -6.73 -10.58 13.51
CA ASP A 56 -6.81 -11.44 12.33
C ASP A 56 -5.78 -10.95 11.31
N ILE A 57 -4.63 -11.62 11.30
CA ILE A 57 -3.47 -11.18 10.53
C ILE A 57 -3.73 -11.28 9.04
N TRP A 58 -4.51 -12.27 8.62
CA TRP A 58 -4.79 -12.51 7.21
C TRP A 58 -5.69 -11.43 6.64
N THR A 59 -6.75 -11.08 7.37
CA THR A 59 -7.61 -9.94 7.02
C THR A 59 -6.82 -8.63 6.97
N LEU A 60 -5.87 -8.42 7.89
CA LEU A 60 -5.02 -7.23 7.92
C LEU A 60 -4.10 -7.15 6.68
N VAL A 61 -3.44 -8.26 6.33
CA VAL A 61 -2.58 -8.36 5.15
C VAL A 61 -3.37 -8.10 3.87
N LYS A 62 -4.52 -8.77 3.68
CA LYS A 62 -5.39 -8.56 2.50
C LYS A 62 -5.82 -7.11 2.35
N LYS A 63 -6.34 -6.52 3.43
CA LYS A 63 -6.79 -5.11 3.43
C LYS A 63 -5.65 -4.17 3.07
N THR A 64 -4.45 -4.43 3.58
CA THR A 64 -3.28 -3.58 3.31
C THR A 64 -2.82 -3.73 1.86
N ALA A 65 -2.70 -4.96 1.35
CA ALA A 65 -2.29 -5.23 -0.03
C ALA A 65 -3.29 -4.69 -1.06
N ALA A 66 -4.60 -4.74 -0.76
CA ALA A 66 -5.65 -4.22 -1.64
C ALA A 66 -5.44 -2.74 -2.02
N ALA A 67 -4.87 -1.93 -1.11
CA ALA A 67 -4.56 -0.52 -1.37
C ALA A 67 -3.46 -0.33 -2.43
N PHE A 68 -2.62 -1.33 -2.66
CA PHE A 68 -1.48 -1.27 -3.60
C PHE A 68 -1.78 -1.91 -4.96
N VAL A 69 -2.92 -2.59 -5.13
CA VAL A 69 -3.29 -3.27 -6.39
C VAL A 69 -3.31 -2.31 -7.57
N MET A 70 -3.86 -1.11 -7.40
CA MET A 70 -3.91 -0.10 -8.47
C MET A 70 -2.51 0.42 -8.82
N GLN A 71 -1.67 0.68 -7.82
CA GLN A 71 -0.30 1.16 -8.02
C GLN A 71 0.57 0.10 -8.72
N ALA A 72 0.43 -1.17 -8.32
CA ALA A 72 1.12 -2.30 -8.96
C ALA A 72 0.70 -2.43 -10.44
N LYS A 73 -0.59 -2.34 -10.73
CA LYS A 73 -1.12 -2.36 -12.11
C LYS A 73 -0.59 -1.21 -12.96
N GLN A 74 -0.55 0.01 -12.41
CA GLN A 74 -0.01 1.18 -13.13
C GLN A 74 1.48 1.03 -13.45
N LYS A 75 2.25 0.37 -12.58
CA LYS A 75 3.66 0.05 -12.78
C LYS A 75 3.90 -1.26 -13.52
N ASN A 76 2.84 -1.93 -13.98
CA ASN A 76 2.90 -3.24 -14.63
C ASN A 76 3.72 -4.27 -13.82
N ILE A 77 3.49 -4.29 -12.50
CA ILE A 77 4.08 -5.24 -11.54
C ILE A 77 3.01 -6.27 -11.14
N ASP A 78 3.36 -7.54 -11.16
CA ASP A 78 2.53 -8.66 -10.71
C ASP A 78 2.57 -8.74 -9.17
N LEU A 79 1.54 -8.22 -8.49
CA LEU A 79 1.40 -8.31 -7.04
C LEU A 79 0.51 -9.51 -6.69
N GLN A 80 1.08 -10.47 -5.97
CA GLN A 80 0.40 -11.70 -5.55
C GLN A 80 0.42 -11.82 -4.02
N LEU A 81 -0.63 -12.39 -3.45
CA LEU A 81 -0.67 -12.81 -2.06
C LEU A 81 -0.68 -14.34 -2.02
N ILE A 82 0.41 -14.95 -1.54
CA ILE A 82 0.48 -16.41 -1.40
C ILE A 82 -0.54 -16.88 -0.37
N GLY A 83 -1.47 -17.76 -0.76
CA GLY A 83 -2.57 -18.24 0.07
C GLY A 83 -3.89 -17.49 -0.12
N ASP A 84 -3.88 -16.36 -0.87
CA ASP A 84 -5.11 -15.74 -1.37
C ASP A 84 -5.23 -16.04 -2.86
N CYS A 85 -6.04 -17.03 -3.17
CA CYS A 85 -6.47 -17.24 -4.53
C CYS A 85 -7.39 -16.08 -4.97
N TRP A 86 -6.83 -15.01 -5.56
CA TRP A 86 -7.56 -14.26 -6.58
C TRP A 86 -7.84 -15.14 -7.81
N SER A 87 -7.11 -16.25 -7.96
CA SER A 87 -7.32 -17.30 -8.96
C SER A 87 -7.82 -18.59 -8.29
N THR A 88 -8.99 -19.05 -8.71
CA THR A 88 -9.88 -20.17 -8.31
C THR A 88 -9.28 -21.57 -8.03
N THR A 89 -8.02 -21.67 -7.59
CA THR A 89 -7.28 -22.94 -7.48
C THR A 89 -6.56 -23.09 -6.14
N LEU A 90 -7.25 -22.87 -5.02
CA LEU A 90 -6.83 -23.48 -3.74
C LEU A 90 -7.86 -24.52 -3.33
N SER A 91 -7.36 -25.60 -2.72
CA SER A 91 -8.22 -26.61 -2.10
C SER A 91 -8.91 -26.00 -0.87
N TYR A 92 -10.14 -26.41 -0.58
CA TYR A 92 -10.98 -25.91 0.52
C TYR A 92 -10.27 -25.93 1.91
N ASP A 93 -9.23 -26.75 2.06
CA ASP A 93 -8.46 -26.95 3.29
C ASP A 93 -7.47 -25.79 3.57
N GLU A 94 -6.83 -25.23 2.55
CA GLU A 94 -5.80 -24.19 2.72
C GLU A 94 -6.41 -22.82 3.08
N THR A 95 -7.55 -22.49 2.49
CA THR A 95 -8.31 -21.26 2.81
C THR A 95 -8.82 -21.26 4.26
N ALA A 96 -9.10 -22.45 4.82
CA ALA A 96 -9.54 -22.61 6.21
C ALA A 96 -8.41 -22.38 7.22
N VAL A 97 -7.16 -22.70 6.86
CA VAL A 97 -5.99 -22.52 7.74
C VAL A 97 -5.60 -21.04 7.85
N TYR A 98 -5.54 -20.30 6.74
CA TYR A 98 -5.16 -18.88 6.77
C TYR A 98 -6.25 -17.98 7.37
N GLY A 99 -7.53 -18.29 7.15
CA GLY A 99 -8.66 -17.52 7.69
C GLY A 99 -8.83 -17.61 9.21
N GLN A 100 -8.11 -18.51 9.89
CA GLN A 100 -8.18 -18.69 11.35
C GLN A 100 -6.94 -18.18 12.09
N LEU A 101 -5.92 -17.70 11.37
CA LEU A 101 -4.68 -17.27 12.00
C LEU A 101 -4.89 -15.96 12.78
N ARG A 102 -4.86 -16.06 14.10
CA ARG A 102 -4.93 -14.92 15.01
C ARG A 102 -3.61 -14.72 15.74
N VAL A 103 -3.17 -13.48 15.83
CA VAL A 103 -1.95 -13.08 16.55
C VAL A 103 -2.29 -12.04 17.62
N ILE A 104 -1.50 -11.95 18.68
CA ILE A 104 -1.58 -10.84 19.63
C ILE A 104 -0.63 -9.74 19.17
N GLY A 105 -1.16 -8.54 18.90
CA GLY A 105 -0.38 -7.44 18.34
C GLY A 105 -1.14 -6.13 18.26
N ASP A 106 -0.43 -5.07 17.89
CA ASP A 106 -1.01 -3.78 17.56
C ASP A 106 -1.30 -3.73 16.06
N ALA A 107 -2.59 -3.80 15.69
CA ALA A 107 -3.03 -3.88 14.30
C ALA A 107 -2.60 -2.65 13.48
N THR A 108 -2.60 -1.46 14.09
CA THR A 108 -2.24 -0.21 13.42
C THR A 108 -0.76 -0.21 13.06
N ARG A 109 0.09 -0.64 14.00
CA ARG A 109 1.54 -0.72 13.79
C ARG A 109 1.93 -1.81 12.81
N ILE A 110 1.31 -2.99 12.90
CA ILE A 110 1.54 -4.06 11.92
C ILE A 110 1.16 -3.59 10.52
N ALA A 111 0.00 -2.94 10.36
CA ALA A 111 -0.43 -2.40 9.05
C ALA A 111 0.55 -1.34 8.51
N GLN A 112 1.09 -0.49 9.38
CA GLN A 112 2.11 0.50 9.00
C GLN A 112 3.37 -0.18 8.46
N VAL A 113 3.89 -1.19 9.17
CA VAL A 113 5.04 -1.97 8.69
C VAL A 113 4.75 -2.60 7.33
N LEU A 114 3.58 -3.23 7.18
CA LEU A 114 3.16 -3.84 5.91
C LEU A 114 3.07 -2.82 4.76
N ARG A 115 2.51 -1.63 5.00
CA ARG A 115 2.47 -0.55 3.99
C ARG A 115 3.87 -0.13 3.56
N ASN A 116 4.79 0.03 4.52
CA ASN A 116 6.17 0.43 4.22
C ASN A 116 6.89 -0.63 3.40
N LEU A 117 6.70 -1.91 3.74
CA LEU A 117 7.27 -3.02 2.98
C LEU A 117 6.71 -3.08 1.55
N LEU A 118 5.39 -2.98 1.37
CA LEU A 118 4.75 -3.03 0.05
C LEU A 118 5.10 -1.81 -0.81
N SER A 119 5.11 -0.61 -0.23
CA SER A 119 5.54 0.61 -0.92
C SER A 119 6.97 0.49 -1.43
N ASN A 120 7.88 0.01 -0.57
CA ASN A 120 9.26 -0.25 -0.96
C ASN A 120 9.36 -1.33 -2.05
N ALA A 121 8.60 -2.43 -1.93
CA ALA A 121 8.58 -3.48 -2.93
C ALA A 121 8.16 -2.95 -4.32
N LEU A 122 7.09 -2.15 -4.40
CA LEU A 122 6.66 -1.53 -5.67
C LEU A 122 7.57 -0.41 -6.16
N LYS A 123 8.35 0.21 -5.28
CA LYS A 123 9.34 1.24 -5.66
C LYS A 123 10.57 0.62 -6.32
N PHE A 124 11.03 -0.52 -5.84
CA PHE A 124 12.30 -1.13 -6.25
C PHE A 124 12.14 -2.32 -7.20
N THR A 125 10.91 -2.83 -7.40
CA THR A 125 10.63 -3.86 -8.40
C THR A 125 10.53 -3.22 -9.79
N PRO A 126 11.28 -3.72 -10.79
CA PRO A 126 11.19 -3.21 -12.16
C PRO A 126 9.85 -3.58 -12.83
N GLU A 127 9.55 -2.90 -13.93
CA GLU A 127 8.36 -3.20 -14.76
C GLU A 127 8.36 -4.67 -15.22
N ASN A 128 7.19 -5.30 -15.26
CA ASN A 128 6.98 -6.74 -15.49
C ASN A 128 7.58 -7.66 -14.40
N GLY A 129 8.07 -7.09 -13.29
CA GLY A 129 8.50 -7.84 -12.11
C GLY A 129 7.33 -8.36 -11.29
N ARG A 130 7.64 -9.09 -10.20
CA ARG A 130 6.66 -9.69 -9.30
C ARG A 130 6.98 -9.38 -7.83
N VAL A 131 5.94 -9.11 -7.06
CA VAL A 131 5.97 -9.03 -5.59
C VAL A 131 5.03 -10.11 -5.07
N ILE A 132 5.52 -10.97 -4.16
CA ILE A 132 4.80 -12.13 -3.60
C ILE A 132 4.73 -12.05 -2.07
#